data_AF-A0A914M319-F1
#
_entry.id   AF-A0A914M319-F1
#
_cell.length_a   1.000
_cell.length_b   1.000
_cell.length_c   1.000
_cell.angle_alpha   90.00
_cell.angle_beta   90.00
_cell.angle_gamma   90.00
#
_symmetry.space_group_name_H-M   'P 1'
#
loop_
_entity.id
_entity.type
_entity.pdbx_description
1 polymer ?
#
loop_
_entity_poly.entity_id
_entity_poly.type
_entity_poly.pdbx_seq_one_letter_code
_entity_poly.pdbx_strand_id
1 'polypeptide(L)' 'MKQEERESRRLWRHVTLALFRDNIDVATQAKRWIEQRQRDEKIQRDKEGIQWKTRFFEKIGDSWRYKESLNDRINNDL' A
#
# COMPACT_ATOMS: atom_id res chain seq x y z
N MET A 1 11.30 -9.78 13.01
CA MET A 1 10.09 -9.08 12.51
C MET A 1 9.72 -9.63 11.14
N LYS A 2 8.45 -9.99 10.92
CA LYS A 2 7.93 -10.51 9.64
C LYS A 2 7.07 -9.41 9.00
N GLN A 3 7.46 -8.96 7.81
CA GLN A 3 6.71 -7.93 7.10
C GLN A 3 5.41 -8.48 6.51
N GLU A 4 4.34 -7.70 6.60
CA GLU A 4 3.07 -8.01 5.95
C GLU A 4 3.20 -7.97 4.42
N GLU A 5 2.27 -8.62 3.72
CA GLU A 5 2.34 -8.79 2.26
C GLU A 5 2.37 -7.46 1.49
N ARG A 6 1.64 -6.44 1.98
CA ARG A 6 1.52 -5.12 1.35
C ARG A 6 2.53 -4.09 1.87
N GLU A 7 3.44 -4.48 2.76
CA GLU A 7 4.55 -3.61 3.15
C GLU A 7 5.55 -3.46 2.01
N SER A 8 6.03 -2.24 1.78
CA SER A 8 6.81 -1.88 0.59
C SER A 8 8.02 -2.79 0.35
N ARG A 9 8.82 -3.08 1.39
CA ARG A 9 10.01 -3.93 1.24
C ARG A 9 9.65 -5.35 0.80
N ARG A 10 8.59 -5.94 1.35
CA ARG A 10 8.14 -7.29 0.96
C ARG A 10 7.50 -7.29 -0.42
N LEU A 11 6.64 -6.30 -0.70
CA LEU A 11 5.93 -6.17 -1.97
C LEU A 11 6.90 -6.00 -3.15
N TRP A 12 7.90 -5.14 -2.98
CA TRP A 12 8.86 -4.77 -4.04
C TRP A 12 10.13 -5.64 -4.07
N ARG A 13 10.24 -6.65 -3.21
CA ARG A 13 11.48 -7.43 -3.01
C ARG A 13 12.08 -8.00 -4.31
N HIS A 14 11.24 -8.44 -5.25
CA HIS A 14 11.72 -9.04 -6.50
C HIS A 14 12.22 -7.97 -7.48
N VAL A 15 11.58 -6.81 -7.49
CA VAL A 15 12.03 -5.66 -8.29
C VAL A 15 13.37 -5.18 -7.78
N THR A 16 13.49 -4.94 -6.46
CA THR A 16 14.75 -4.46 -5.88
C THR A 16 15.89 -5.47 -6.01
N LEU A 17 15.60 -6.77 -5.87
CA LEU A 17 16.60 -7.82 -6.08
C LEU A 17 17.05 -7.94 -7.54
N ALA A 18 16.13 -7.78 -8.49
CA ALA A 18 16.45 -7.81 -9.92
C ALA A 18 17.28 -6.58 -10.32
N LEU A 19 16.93 -5.39 -9.83
CA LEU A 19 17.72 -4.18 -10.00
C LEU A 19 19.12 -4.30 -9.39
N PHE A 20 19.23 -4.89 -8.19
CA PHE A 20 20.52 -5.14 -7.56
C PHE A 20 21.42 -6.08 -8.39
N ARG A 21 20.82 -6.98 -9.16
CA ARG A 21 21.53 -7.90 -10.07
C ARG A 21 21.65 -7.36 -11.50
N ASP A 22 21.31 -6.09 -11.72
CA ASP A 22 21.28 -5.43 -13.03
C ASP A 22 20.43 -6.18 -14.07
N ASN A 23 19.40 -6.90 -13.63
CA ASN A 23 18.48 -7.64 -14.49
C ASN A 23 17.20 -6.83 -14.72
N ILE A 24 17.25 -5.95 -15.72
CA ILE A 24 16.17 -5.02 -16.04
C ILE A 24 14.90 -5.72 -16.54
N ASP A 25 15.04 -6.83 -17.27
CA ASP A 25 13.89 -7.59 -17.77
C ASP A 25 13.06 -8.17 -16.63
N VAL A 26 13.72 -8.80 -15.65
CA VAL A 26 13.04 -9.36 -14.48
C VAL A 26 12.46 -8.24 -13.61
N ALA A 27 13.19 -7.13 -13.42
CA ALA A 27 12.67 -5.98 -12.68
C ALA A 27 11.39 -5.42 -13.32
N THR A 28 11.39 -5.30 -14.65
CA THR A 28 10.25 -4.81 -15.43
C THR A 28 9.05 -5.74 -15.32
N GLN A 29 9.26 -7.05 -15.45
CA GLN A 29 8.19 -8.04 -15.30
C GLN A 29 7.58 -8.03 -13.89
N ALA A 30 8.43 -8.02 -12.86
CA ALA A 30 7.98 -7.97 -11.47
C ALA A 30 7.21 -6.66 -11.16
N LYS A 31 7.69 -5.51 -11.67
CA LYS A 31 6.99 -4.23 -11.56
C LYS A 31 5.62 -4.29 -12.23
N ARG A 32 5.56 -4.77 -13.48
CA ARG A 32 4.31 -4.89 -14.25
C ARG A 32 3.30 -5.76 -13.52
N TRP A 33 3.73 -6.87 -12.93
CA TRP A 33 2.85 -7.76 -12.16
C TRP A 33 2.22 -7.05 -10.95
N ILE A 34 3.01 -6.31 -10.16
CA ILE A 34 2.51 -5.55 -9.00
C ILE A 34 1.47 -4.51 -9.45
N GLU A 35 1.80 -3.73 -10.49
CA GLU A 35 0.92 -2.67 -10.99
C GLU A 35 -0.35 -3.21 -11.64
N GLN A 36 -0.26 -4.35 -12.33
CA GLN A 36 -1.44 -5.00 -12.91
C GLN A 36 -2.39 -5.48 -11.82
N ARG A 37 -1.86 -6.14 -10.77
CA ARG A 37 -2.68 -6.54 -9.62
C ARG A 37 -3.40 -5.35 -9.00
N GLN A 38 -2.73 -4.20 -8.85
CA GLN A 38 -3.37 -2.99 -8.32
C GLN A 38 -4.45 -2.41 -9.25
N ARG A 39 -4.25 -2.48 -10.58
CA ARG A 39 -5.27 -2.07 -11.56
C ARG A 39 -6.50 -2.97 -11.47
N ASP A 40 -6.31 -4.28 -11.40
CA ASP A 40 -7.40 -5.26 -11.32
C ASP A 40 -8.18 -5.10 -10.01
N GLU A 41 -7.49 -4.92 -8.88
CA GLU A 41 -8.12 -4.62 -7.59
C GLU A 41 -8.89 -3.29 -7.60
N LYS A 42 -8.43 -2.28 -8.35
CA LYS A 42 -9.19 -1.04 -8.53
C LYS A 42 -10.45 -1.28 -9.35
N ILE A 43 -10.31 -1.94 -10.50
CA ILE A 43 -11.44 -2.27 -11.37
C ILE A 43 -12.52 -3.05 -10.60
N GLN A 44 -12.11 -4.02 -9.78
CA GLN A 44 -13.04 -4.81 -8.99
C GLN A 44 -13.79 -3.94 -7.96
N ARG A 45 -13.08 -3.07 -7.24
CA ARG A 45 -13.71 -2.13 -6.30
C ARG A 45 -14.69 -1.18 -6.99
N ASP A 46 -14.32 -0.66 -8.15
CA ASP A 46 -15.18 0.24 -8.93
C ASP A 46 -16.46 -0.50 -9.39
N LYS A 47 -16.33 -1.76 -9.83
CA LYS A 47 -17.48 -2.63 -10.20
C LYS A 47 -18.40 -2.92 -9.02
N GLU A 48 -17.84 -3.14 -7.84
CA GLU A 48 -18.60 -3.41 -6.60
C GLU A 48 -19.13 -2.14 -5.93
N GLY A 49 -18.79 -0.95 -6.43
CA GLY A 49 -19.14 0.33 -5.80
C GLY A 49 -18.43 0.56 -4.46
N ILE A 50 -17.33 -0.15 -4.20
CA ILE A 50 -16.58 -0.06 -2.94
C ILE A 50 -15.60 1.11 -3.00
N GLN A 51 -15.83 2.10 -2.13
CA GLN A 51 -14.87 3.19 -1.95
C GLN A 51 -13.57 2.70 -1.29
N TRP A 52 -12.43 3.12 -1.83
CA TRP A 52 -11.13 2.85 -1.20
C TRP A 52 -11.04 3.49 0.18
N LYS A 53 -10.68 2.69 1.19
CA LYS A 53 -10.39 3.16 2.55
C LYS A 53 -8.94 2.85 2.92
N THR A 54 -8.22 3.89 3.34
CA THR A 54 -6.85 3.78 3.87
C THR A 54 -6.85 3.12 5.25
N ARG A 55 -5.82 2.31 5.55
CA ARG A 55 -5.72 1.58 6.81
C ARG A 55 -5.48 2.51 8.00
N PHE A 56 -4.46 3.37 7.89
CA PHE A 56 -3.94 4.16 9.02
C PHE A 56 -4.38 5.62 9.03
N PHE A 57 -4.81 6.14 7.89
CA PHE A 57 -5.20 7.54 7.74
C PHE A 57 -6.67 7.64 7.37
N GLU A 58 -7.28 8.77 7.69
CA GLU A 58 -8.61 9.15 7.25
C GLU A 58 -8.56 10.52 6.58
N LYS A 59 -9.47 10.75 5.63
CA LYS A 59 -9.54 12.02 4.89
C LYS A 59 -10.47 12.98 5.63
N ILE A 60 -9.98 14.18 5.93
CA ILE A 60 -10.74 15.28 6.56
C ILE A 60 -10.63 16.50 5.66
N GLY A 61 -11.70 16.80 4.92
CA GLY A 61 -11.66 17.82 3.87
C GLY A 61 -10.59 17.46 2.81
N ASP A 62 -9.61 18.35 2.66
CA ASP A 62 -8.46 18.15 1.76
C ASP A 62 -7.20 17.61 2.46
N SER A 63 -7.28 17.33 3.78
CA SER A 63 -6.17 16.85 4.60
C SER A 63 -6.32 15.37 4.99
N TRP A 64 -5.22 14.76 5.44
CA TRP A 64 -5.20 13.41 5.99
C TRP A 64 -4.83 13.44 7.48
N ARG A 65 -5.63 12.78 8.32
CA ARG A 65 -5.36 12.60 9.75
C ARG A 65 -4.97 11.15 10.03
N TYR A 66 -3.97 10.92 10.88
CA TYR A 66 -3.65 9.59 11.38
C TYR A 66 -4.73 9.16 12.39
N LYS A 67 -5.29 7.96 12.22
CA LYS A 67 -6.44 7.48 13.01
C LYS A 67 -6.15 7.28 14.49
N GLU A 68 -4.90 7.01 14.85
CA GLU A 68 -4.47 6.87 16.25
C GLU A 68 -3.58 8.05 16.62
N SER A 69 -4.07 9.27 16.38
CA SER A 69 -3.28 10.46 16.68
C SER A 69 -2.90 10.48 18.17
N LEU A 70 -1.81 11.17 18.50
CA LEU A 70 -1.39 11.28 19.90
C LEU A 70 -2.52 11.83 20.79
N ASN A 71 -3.27 12.81 20.27
CA ASN A 71 -4.41 13.39 20.97
C ASN A 71 -5.51 12.35 21.22
N ASP A 72 -5.81 11.49 20.24
CA ASP A 72 -6.83 10.44 20.41
C ASP A 72 -6.39 9.39 21.44
N ARG A 73 -5.09 9.08 21.51
CA ARG A 73 -4.56 8.15 22.53
C ARG A 73 -4.65 8.76 23.92
N ILE A 74 -4.20 10.00 24.10
CA ILE A 74 -4.24 10.69 25.40
C ILE A 74 -5.68 10.88 25.89
N ASN A 75 -6.63 11.20 24.99
CA ASN A 75 -8.02 11.43 25.36
C ASN A 75 -8.80 10.14 25.69
N ASN A 76 -8.37 8.98 25.21
CA ASN A 76 -8.97 7.69 25.54
C ASN A 76 -8.42 7.07 26.85
N ASP A 77 -7.31 7.60 27.37
CA ASP A 77 -6.67 7.16 28.61
C ASP A 77 -7.19 7.93 29.86
N LEU A 78 -8.14 8.86 29.68
CA LEU A 78 -8.89 9.59 30.73
C LEU A 78 -10.34 9.12 30.79
#